data_AF-A0A966TB11-F1
#
_entry.id   AF-A0A966TB11-F1
#
_cell.length_a   1.000
_cell.length_b   1.000
_cell.length_c   1.000
_cell.angle_alpha   90.00
_cell.angle_beta   90.00
_cell.angle_gamma   90.00
#
_symmetry.space_group_name_H-M   'P 1'
#
loop_
_entity.id
_entity.type
_entity.pdbx_description
1 polymer ?
#
loop_
_entity_poly.entity_id
_entity_poly.type
_entity_poly.pdbx_seq_one_letter_code
_entity_poly.pdbx_strand_id
1 'polypeptide(L)'
;MMLLTRRCTKLSQPVLRKEPPDALPSRPIIEAHTKACLDAGLGISGTNAEVMPGQWEFQVGPLDALAVSDQLYVARWLLHRIAEDHDVVVSFDAKPQKGDWNGAGAHTNFSTKAMRAGYDAIEAACKAIGGRVMEHVKNYGHDIESRLTGKHETAPWNQFSYGVSNRGASIRIPWQVARDKKGYAEDRRPNANMDPYVVTRLLLETVCSQEKLPAASKGKKRK
;
A
#
# COMPACT_ATOMS: atom_id res chain seq x y z
N MET A 1 1.07 -3.90 -4.76
CA MET A 1 0.43 -4.65 -5.86
C MET A 1 0.91 -4.14 -7.22
N MET A 2 0.94 -4.98 -8.26
CA MET A 2 1.22 -4.62 -9.66
C MET A 2 0.51 -5.56 -10.64
N LEU A 3 0.32 -5.13 -11.90
CA LEU A 3 -0.21 -5.97 -12.98
C LEU A 3 0.89 -6.33 -13.99
N LEU A 4 0.98 -7.62 -14.36
CA LEU A 4 1.87 -8.13 -15.39
C LEU A 4 1.10 -8.36 -16.70
N THR A 5 1.51 -7.71 -17.78
CA THR A 5 0.87 -7.81 -19.12
C THR A 5 1.92 -8.12 -20.20
N ARG A 6 1.58 -8.86 -21.26
CA ARG A 6 2.54 -9.12 -22.35
C ARG A 6 2.73 -7.85 -23.19
N ARG A 7 3.94 -7.64 -23.74
CA ARG A 7 4.11 -6.67 -24.84
C ARG A 7 3.35 -7.19 -26.07
N CYS A 8 2.23 -6.57 -26.41
CA CYS A 8 1.53 -6.81 -27.67
C CYS A 8 1.16 -5.46 -28.31
N THR A 9 1.51 -5.29 -29.58
CA THR A 9 1.41 -4.03 -30.34
C THR A 9 -0.03 -3.55 -30.62
N LYS A 10 -1.05 -4.27 -30.13
CA LYS A 10 -2.46 -3.88 -30.15
C LYS A 10 -3.13 -4.33 -28.85
N LEU A 11 -3.48 -3.37 -28.00
CA LEU A 11 -4.15 -3.51 -26.69
C LEU A 11 -3.47 -4.48 -25.70
N SER A 12 -3.03 -3.93 -24.58
CA SER A 12 -2.53 -4.65 -23.41
C SER A 12 -3.53 -5.71 -22.93
N GLN A 13 -3.32 -6.97 -23.30
CA GLN A 13 -4.05 -8.10 -22.75
C GLN A 13 -3.23 -8.74 -21.61
N PRO A 14 -3.87 -9.17 -20.50
CA PRO A 14 -3.18 -9.92 -19.45
C PRO A 14 -2.52 -11.17 -20.05
N VAL A 15 -1.43 -11.64 -19.42
CA VAL A 15 -0.64 -12.79 -19.87
C VAL A 15 -1.50 -14.07 -19.84
N LEU A 16 -2.30 -14.29 -20.88
CA LEU A 16 -3.09 -15.50 -21.10
C LEU A 16 -2.48 -16.22 -22.30
N ARG A 17 -1.68 -17.26 -22.08
CA ARG A 17 -1.29 -18.22 -23.13
C ARG A 17 -1.81 -19.62 -22.77
N LYS A 18 -1.88 -20.47 -23.80
CA LYS A 18 -2.28 -21.88 -23.86
C LYS A 18 -1.47 -22.82 -22.94
N GLU A 19 -1.33 -22.46 -21.68
CA GLU A 19 -0.82 -23.30 -20.61
C GLU A 19 -2.02 -24.08 -20.01
N PRO A 20 -1.80 -25.21 -19.32
CA PRO A 20 -2.88 -25.90 -18.62
C PRO A 20 -3.65 -24.93 -17.70
N PRO A 21 -4.95 -25.16 -17.48
CA PRO A 21 -5.85 -24.21 -16.79
C PRO A 21 -5.39 -23.78 -15.39
N ASP A 22 -4.43 -24.49 -14.79
CA ASP A 22 -3.90 -24.26 -13.44
C ASP A 22 -2.57 -23.47 -13.40
N ALA A 23 -1.97 -23.16 -14.54
CA ALA A 23 -0.70 -22.45 -14.60
C ALA A 23 -0.90 -20.93 -14.48
N LEU A 24 -0.38 -20.33 -13.40
CA LEU A 24 -0.25 -18.87 -13.29
C LEU A 24 0.94 -18.41 -14.15
N PRO A 25 0.75 -17.83 -15.35
CA PRO A 25 1.84 -17.68 -16.32
C PRO A 25 2.92 -16.67 -15.89
N SER A 26 2.60 -15.83 -14.90
CA SER A 26 3.48 -14.83 -14.31
C SER A 26 4.26 -15.35 -13.09
N ARG A 27 3.96 -16.54 -12.57
CA ARG A 27 4.62 -17.10 -11.38
C ARG A 27 6.15 -17.18 -11.50
N PRO A 28 6.75 -17.64 -12.63
CA PRO A 28 8.21 -17.70 -12.75
C PRO A 28 8.90 -16.34 -12.57
N ILE A 29 8.27 -15.25 -13.05
CA ILE A 29 8.77 -13.87 -12.90
C ILE A 29 8.77 -13.48 -11.41
N ILE A 30 7.69 -13.81 -10.69
CA ILE A 30 7.53 -13.44 -9.28
C ILE A 30 8.45 -14.26 -8.37
N GLU A 31 8.63 -15.56 -8.65
CA GLU A 31 9.56 -16.40 -7.90
C GLU A 31 11.01 -15.93 -8.12
N ALA A 32 11.38 -15.60 -9.36
CA ALA A 32 12.69 -15.01 -9.67
C ALA A 32 12.89 -13.65 -8.98
N HIS A 33 11.87 -12.78 -8.98
CA HIS A 33 11.90 -11.49 -8.30
C HIS A 33 12.06 -11.63 -6.78
N THR A 34 11.33 -12.56 -6.18
CA THR A 34 11.42 -12.84 -4.74
C THR A 34 12.83 -13.29 -4.38
N LYS A 35 13.40 -14.21 -5.17
CA LYS A 35 14.78 -14.68 -4.97
C LYS A 35 15.78 -13.55 -5.13
N ALA A 36 15.66 -12.74 -6.17
CA ALA A 36 16.56 -11.61 -6.41
C ALA A 36 16.51 -10.57 -5.28
N CYS A 37 15.32 -10.31 -4.71
CA CYS A 37 15.18 -9.44 -3.54
C CYS A 37 15.91 -10.01 -2.31
N LEU A 38 15.77 -11.32 -2.05
CA LEU A 38 16.47 -11.99 -0.95
C LEU A 38 17.99 -11.97 -1.15
N ASP A 39 18.47 -12.30 -2.35
CA ASP A 39 19.90 -12.30 -2.67
C ASP A 39 20.51 -10.89 -2.56
N ALA A 40 19.75 -9.84 -2.89
CA ALA A 40 20.15 -8.44 -2.74
C ALA A 40 20.06 -7.92 -1.29
N GLY A 41 19.60 -8.74 -0.34
CA GLY A 41 19.45 -8.36 1.06
C GLY A 41 18.28 -7.41 1.34
N LEU A 42 17.30 -7.35 0.44
CA LEU A 42 16.06 -6.59 0.66
C LEU A 42 15.17 -7.32 1.66
N GLY A 43 14.52 -6.58 2.54
CA GLY A 43 13.60 -7.07 3.57
C GLY A 43 12.24 -7.47 2.99
N ILE A 44 12.22 -8.32 1.97
CA ILE A 44 11.01 -8.90 1.41
C ILE A 44 10.41 -9.88 2.43
N SER A 45 9.13 -9.69 2.78
CA SER A 45 8.43 -10.52 3.78
C SER A 45 7.45 -11.51 3.17
N GLY A 46 7.08 -11.33 1.90
CA GLY A 46 6.18 -12.26 1.21
C GLY A 46 5.83 -11.81 -0.20
N THR A 47 5.15 -12.73 -0.90
CA THR A 47 4.53 -12.51 -2.21
C THR A 47 3.26 -13.33 -2.35
N ASN A 48 2.23 -12.80 -3.01
CA ASN A 48 1.00 -13.51 -3.31
C ASN A 48 0.39 -13.08 -4.64
N ALA A 49 -0.38 -13.97 -5.26
CA ALA A 49 -1.26 -13.60 -6.36
C ALA A 49 -2.44 -12.77 -5.83
N GLU A 50 -2.89 -11.80 -6.63
CA GLU A 50 -3.99 -10.92 -6.29
C GLU A 50 -5.28 -11.29 -7.04
N VAL A 51 -6.36 -10.56 -6.74
CA VAL A 51 -7.72 -10.86 -7.24
C VAL A 51 -7.82 -10.84 -8.76
N MET A 52 -7.17 -9.89 -9.43
CA MET A 52 -7.21 -9.79 -10.89
C MET A 52 -6.19 -10.77 -11.52
N PRO A 53 -6.55 -11.55 -12.56
CA PRO A 53 -5.61 -12.42 -13.25
C PRO A 53 -4.39 -11.64 -13.79
N GLY A 54 -3.18 -12.10 -13.41
CA GLY A 54 -1.92 -11.44 -13.73
C GLY A 54 -1.52 -10.32 -12.75
N GLN A 55 -2.33 -10.04 -11.73
CA GLN A 55 -2.01 -9.10 -10.66
C GLN A 55 -1.30 -9.85 -9.51
N TRP A 56 -0.28 -9.21 -8.95
CA TRP A 56 0.54 -9.77 -7.88
C TRP A 56 0.88 -8.72 -6.82
N GLU A 57 1.19 -9.18 -5.63
CA GLU A 57 1.69 -8.37 -4.52
C GLU A 57 3.00 -8.96 -3.98
N PHE A 58 3.91 -8.06 -3.59
CA PHE A 58 5.05 -8.37 -2.75
C PHE A 58 5.09 -7.37 -1.59
N GLN A 59 5.56 -7.81 -0.43
CA GLN A 59 5.64 -6.99 0.78
C GLN A 59 7.09 -6.73 1.16
N VAL A 60 7.43 -5.47 1.45
CA VAL A 60 8.75 -5.05 1.95
C VAL A 60 8.59 -4.49 3.37
N GLY A 61 9.43 -4.95 4.29
CA GLY A 61 9.41 -4.55 5.69
C GLY A 61 9.16 -5.71 6.65
N PRO A 62 9.12 -5.44 7.97
CA PRO A 62 9.14 -4.11 8.61
C PRO A 62 10.52 -3.45 8.64
N LEU A 63 10.60 -2.16 8.29
CA LEU A 63 11.82 -1.34 8.24
C LEU A 63 11.49 0.11 8.68
N ASP A 64 12.50 0.94 8.90
CA ASP A 64 12.30 2.39 9.06
C ASP A 64 11.88 3.07 7.73
N ALA A 65 11.42 4.31 7.82
CA ALA A 65 10.83 5.05 6.72
C ALA A 65 11.78 5.26 5.53
N LEU A 66 13.07 5.45 5.78
CA LEU A 66 14.03 5.68 4.71
C LEU A 66 14.41 4.35 4.06
N ALA A 67 14.77 3.36 4.88
CA ALA A 67 15.16 2.04 4.41
C ALA A 67 14.04 1.33 3.61
N VAL A 68 12.78 1.40 4.07
CA VAL A 68 11.65 0.82 3.32
C VAL A 68 11.47 1.53 1.97
N SER A 69 11.76 2.82 1.90
CA SER A 69 11.61 3.60 0.67
C SER A 69 12.70 3.24 -0.35
N ASP A 70 13.95 3.18 0.10
CA ASP A 70 15.09 2.76 -0.72
C ASP A 70 14.85 1.35 -1.27
N GLN A 71 14.50 0.41 -0.38
CA GLN A 71 14.34 -0.99 -0.76
C GLN A 71 13.13 -1.22 -1.64
N LEU A 72 12.01 -0.50 -1.45
CA LEU A 72 10.86 -0.61 -2.36
C LEU A 72 11.23 -0.11 -3.77
N TYR A 73 12.01 0.96 -3.88
CA TYR A 73 12.51 1.45 -5.17
C TYR A 73 13.37 0.40 -5.87
N VAL A 74 14.34 -0.19 -5.17
CA VAL A 74 15.21 -1.23 -5.72
C VAL A 74 14.41 -2.49 -6.08
N ALA A 75 13.46 -2.91 -5.23
CA ALA A 75 12.59 -4.05 -5.51
C ALA A 75 11.73 -3.83 -6.77
N ARG A 76 11.19 -2.62 -6.98
CA ARG A 76 10.47 -2.26 -8.21
C ARG A 76 11.38 -2.30 -9.44
N TRP A 77 12.61 -1.81 -9.31
CA TRP A 77 13.60 -1.87 -10.39
C TRP A 77 13.96 -3.31 -10.76
N LEU A 78 14.23 -4.18 -9.79
CA LEU A 78 14.51 -5.60 -10.01
C LEU A 78 13.36 -6.29 -10.74
N LEU A 79 12.12 -6.00 -10.35
CA LEU A 79 10.95 -6.56 -11.01
C LEU A 79 10.87 -6.18 -12.48
N HIS A 80 11.10 -4.89 -12.81
CA HIS A 80 11.14 -4.45 -14.19
C HIS A 80 12.25 -5.16 -14.97
N ARG A 81 13.45 -5.31 -14.39
CA ARG A 81 14.57 -5.99 -15.05
C ARG A 81 14.33 -7.46 -15.32
N ILE A 82 13.75 -8.17 -14.37
CA ILE A 82 13.40 -9.58 -14.57
C ILE A 82 12.27 -9.69 -15.60
N ALA A 83 11.27 -8.80 -15.57
CA ALA A 83 10.18 -8.83 -16.54
C ALA A 83 10.65 -8.57 -18.00
N GLU A 84 11.75 -7.83 -18.21
CA GLU A 84 12.38 -7.64 -19.52
C GLU A 84 12.80 -8.97 -20.16
N ASP A 85 13.38 -9.89 -19.39
CA ASP A 85 13.83 -11.21 -19.87
C ASP A 85 12.66 -12.12 -20.30
N HIS A 86 11.45 -11.81 -19.84
CA HIS A 86 10.23 -12.56 -20.13
C HIS A 86 9.31 -11.86 -21.15
N ASP A 87 9.73 -10.73 -21.74
CA ASP A 87 8.93 -9.90 -22.66
C ASP A 87 7.57 -9.47 -22.07
N VAL A 88 7.59 -9.16 -20.76
CA VAL A 88 6.42 -8.73 -19.98
C VAL A 88 6.59 -7.28 -19.53
N VAL A 89 5.50 -6.53 -19.56
CA VAL A 89 5.40 -5.17 -19.01
C VAL A 89 4.75 -5.24 -17.64
N VAL A 90 5.40 -4.61 -16.67
CA VAL A 90 4.86 -4.35 -15.33
C VAL A 90 4.18 -2.98 -15.34
N SER A 91 2.93 -2.91 -14.88
CA SER A 91 2.24 -1.65 -14.60
C SER A 91 1.94 -1.51 -13.11
N PHE A 92 2.20 -0.31 -12.60
CA PHE A 92 1.82 0.15 -11.26
C PHE A 92 0.64 1.13 -11.31
N ASP A 93 -0.07 1.24 -12.43
CA ASP A 93 -1.22 2.14 -12.56
C ASP A 93 -2.29 1.82 -11.51
N ALA A 94 -2.94 2.85 -10.99
CA ALA A 94 -3.95 2.69 -9.94
C ALA A 94 -5.11 1.80 -10.39
N LYS A 95 -5.48 1.89 -11.67
CA LYS A 95 -6.53 1.11 -12.32
C LYS A 95 -6.08 0.68 -13.72
N PRO A 96 -5.27 -0.40 -13.82
CA PRO A 96 -4.67 -0.80 -15.09
C PRO A 96 -5.70 -1.35 -16.09
N GLN A 97 -6.81 -1.89 -15.61
CA GLN A 97 -7.94 -2.33 -16.42
C GLN A 97 -9.23 -1.65 -15.98
N LYS A 98 -9.92 -0.98 -16.92
CA LYS A 98 -11.24 -0.37 -16.68
C LYS A 98 -12.33 -1.43 -16.52
N GLY A 99 -13.41 -1.06 -15.84
CA GLY A 99 -14.55 -1.94 -15.57
C GLY A 99 -14.50 -2.58 -14.18
N ASP A 100 -15.12 -3.76 -14.06
CA ASP A 100 -15.35 -4.50 -12.81
C ASP A 100 -14.11 -5.30 -12.34
N TRP A 101 -12.92 -4.74 -12.57
CA TRP A 101 -11.64 -5.34 -12.19
C TRP A 101 -11.03 -4.60 -11.00
N ASN A 102 -10.30 -5.29 -10.13
CA ASN A 102 -9.64 -4.65 -9.00
C ASN A 102 -8.59 -3.62 -9.45
N GLY A 103 -8.42 -2.54 -8.68
CA GLY A 103 -7.29 -1.64 -8.85
C GLY A 103 -6.04 -2.16 -8.14
N ALA A 104 -4.92 -1.46 -8.31
CA ALA A 104 -3.66 -1.78 -7.66
C ALA A 104 -3.31 -0.72 -6.60
N GLY A 105 -3.15 -1.17 -5.35
CA GLY A 105 -2.74 -0.35 -4.22
C GLY A 105 -1.30 -0.64 -3.76
N ALA A 106 -0.82 0.23 -2.89
CA ALA A 106 0.37 0.02 -2.07
C ALA A 106 -0.01 0.28 -0.62
N HIS A 107 -0.66 -0.71 0.02
CA HIS A 107 -1.07 -0.57 1.41
C HIS A 107 0.17 -0.38 2.31
N THR A 108 0.13 0.65 3.14
CA THR A 108 1.28 1.00 3.99
C THR A 108 0.96 0.71 5.44
N ASN A 109 1.64 -0.30 5.99
CA ASN A 109 1.60 -0.60 7.42
C ASN A 109 2.54 0.34 8.17
N PHE A 110 2.07 0.98 9.23
CA PHE A 110 2.87 1.92 10.01
C PHE A 110 2.67 1.74 11.52
N SER A 111 3.74 1.95 12.28
CA SER A 111 3.69 1.98 13.74
C SER A 111 4.82 2.82 14.34
N THR A 112 4.54 3.45 15.48
CA THR A 112 5.55 4.05 16.36
C THR A 112 5.85 3.15 17.55
N LYS A 113 6.87 3.48 18.35
CA LYS A 113 7.14 2.77 19.62
C LYS A 113 5.91 2.82 20.55
N ALA A 114 5.21 3.95 20.60
CA ALA A 114 3.99 4.11 21.39
C ALA A 114 2.84 3.22 20.88
N MET A 115 2.63 3.15 19.55
CA MET A 115 1.61 2.28 18.94
C MET A 115 1.86 0.79 19.23
N ARG A 116 3.13 0.37 19.23
CA ARG A 116 3.52 -1.01 19.58
C ARG A 116 3.39 -1.32 21.08
N ALA A 117 3.19 -0.30 21.92
CA ALA A 117 2.98 -0.44 23.35
C ALA A 117 1.51 -0.26 23.78
N GLY A 118 0.69 0.47 23.02
CA GLY A 118 -0.68 0.76 23.40
C GLY A 118 -1.60 1.19 22.26
N TYR A 119 -2.89 0.86 22.44
CA TYR A 119 -3.96 1.07 21.45
C TYR A 119 -4.33 2.55 21.27
N ASP A 120 -4.26 3.35 22.33
CA ASP A 120 -4.61 4.77 22.28
C ASP A 120 -3.73 5.55 21.29
N ALA A 121 -2.45 5.19 21.19
CA ALA A 121 -1.53 5.77 20.21
C ALA A 121 -1.93 5.42 18.76
N ILE A 122 -2.53 4.25 18.54
CA ILE A 122 -3.05 3.85 17.23
C ILE A 122 -4.29 4.67 16.88
N GLU A 123 -5.23 4.84 17.82
CA GLU A 123 -6.39 5.70 17.59
C GLU A 123 -6.00 7.16 17.34
N ALA A 124 -5.03 7.68 18.10
CA ALA A 124 -4.51 9.04 17.91
C ALA A 124 -3.90 9.20 16.51
N ALA A 125 -3.12 8.23 16.05
CA ALA A 125 -2.55 8.24 14.71
C ALA A 125 -3.64 8.23 13.61
N CYS A 126 -4.67 7.39 13.75
CA CYS A 126 -5.79 7.34 12.81
C CYS A 126 -6.56 8.68 12.77
N LYS A 127 -6.81 9.30 13.94
CA LYS A 127 -7.48 10.61 14.04
C LYS A 127 -6.63 11.73 13.41
N ALA A 128 -5.31 11.71 13.63
CA ALA A 128 -4.39 12.69 13.06
C ALA A 128 -4.39 12.65 11.53
N ILE A 129 -4.35 11.44 10.94
CA ILE A 129 -4.46 11.27 9.49
C ILE A 129 -5.82 11.73 8.96
N GLY A 130 -6.89 11.51 9.73
CA GLY A 130 -8.22 12.05 9.45
C GLY A 130 -8.30 13.58 9.42
N GLY A 131 -7.35 14.28 10.05
CA GLY A 131 -7.24 15.74 9.98
C GLY A 131 -6.56 16.27 8.71
N ARG A 132 -5.83 15.44 7.96
CA ARG A 132 -5.03 15.83 6.77
C ARG A 132 -5.36 15.00 5.51
N VAL A 133 -6.58 14.49 5.41
CA VAL A 133 -6.99 13.51 4.38
C VAL A 133 -6.63 13.96 2.97
N MET A 134 -7.03 15.17 2.57
CA MET A 134 -6.83 15.66 1.21
C MET A 134 -5.37 15.93 0.88
N GLU A 135 -4.54 16.27 1.88
CA GLU A 135 -3.11 16.42 1.67
C GLU A 135 -2.45 15.08 1.38
N HIS A 136 -2.83 14.03 2.10
CA HIS A 136 -2.37 12.67 1.84
C HIS A 136 -2.86 12.19 0.47
N VAL A 137 -4.17 12.27 0.19
CA VAL A 137 -4.78 11.78 -1.06
C VAL A 137 -4.15 12.41 -2.31
N LYS A 138 -3.87 13.72 -2.30
CA LYS A 138 -3.21 14.42 -3.42
C LYS A 138 -1.80 13.91 -3.72
N ASN A 139 -1.15 13.29 -2.74
CA ASN A 139 0.24 12.81 -2.82
C ASN A 139 0.34 11.28 -2.83
N TYR A 140 -0.78 10.57 -2.88
CA TYR A 140 -0.85 9.11 -2.77
C TYR A 140 -0.83 8.39 -4.13
N GLY A 141 -0.36 9.09 -5.16
CA GLY A 141 -0.21 8.58 -6.52
C GLY A 141 -1.20 9.18 -7.50
N HIS A 142 -0.82 9.19 -8.77
CA HIS A 142 -1.66 9.68 -9.85
C HIS A 142 -2.89 8.77 -10.05
N ASP A 143 -4.01 9.38 -10.48
CA ASP A 143 -5.27 8.69 -10.80
C ASP A 143 -5.88 7.90 -9.61
N ILE A 144 -5.81 8.45 -8.41
CA ILE A 144 -6.39 7.83 -7.20
C ILE A 144 -7.92 7.70 -7.26
N GLU A 145 -8.58 8.59 -7.99
CA GLU A 145 -10.04 8.68 -8.11
C GLU A 145 -10.62 7.49 -8.89
N SER A 146 -9.88 6.95 -9.87
CA SER A 146 -10.29 5.77 -10.64
C SER A 146 -10.24 4.47 -9.83
N ARG A 147 -9.41 4.44 -8.78
CA ARG A 147 -9.25 3.30 -7.87
C ARG A 147 -10.16 3.40 -6.66
N LEU A 148 -10.07 4.49 -5.91
CA LEU A 148 -10.77 4.70 -4.63
C LEU A 148 -12.20 5.19 -4.85
N THR A 149 -13.07 4.26 -5.24
CA THR A 149 -14.48 4.55 -5.60
C THR A 149 -15.49 4.12 -4.55
N GLY A 150 -15.05 3.46 -3.47
CA GLY A 150 -15.95 2.81 -2.50
C GLY A 150 -16.34 1.37 -2.87
N LYS A 151 -15.96 0.90 -4.06
CA LYS A 151 -16.15 -0.48 -4.53
C LYS A 151 -14.82 -1.25 -4.47
N HIS A 152 -14.88 -2.58 -4.56
CA HIS A 152 -13.70 -3.47 -4.61
C HIS A 152 -12.71 -3.28 -3.45
N GLU A 153 -13.20 -3.37 -2.20
CA GLU A 153 -12.39 -3.26 -0.99
C GLU A 153 -11.63 -1.92 -0.82
N THR A 154 -12.20 -0.81 -1.31
CA THR A 154 -11.65 0.54 -1.12
C THR A 154 -12.66 1.48 -0.49
N ALA A 155 -12.18 2.46 0.28
CA ALA A 155 -12.97 3.63 0.66
C ALA A 155 -13.00 4.64 -0.51
N PRO A 156 -14.05 5.47 -0.64
CA PRO A 156 -14.05 6.55 -1.62
C PRO A 156 -12.98 7.59 -1.27
N TRP A 157 -12.28 8.13 -2.27
CA TRP A 157 -11.12 9.04 -2.07
C TRP A 157 -11.44 10.31 -1.27
N ASN A 158 -12.69 10.77 -1.32
CA ASN A 158 -13.16 12.01 -0.70
C ASN A 158 -13.72 11.82 0.72
N GLN A 159 -13.77 10.59 1.25
CA GLN A 159 -14.19 10.32 2.62
C GLN A 159 -13.08 9.60 3.37
N PHE A 160 -13.04 9.82 4.68
CA PHE A 160 -12.10 9.16 5.55
C PHE A 160 -12.82 8.33 6.59
N SER A 161 -12.40 7.08 6.70
CA SER A 161 -12.89 6.17 7.73
C SER A 161 -11.75 5.28 8.21
N TYR A 162 -11.82 4.87 9.48
CA TYR A 162 -10.95 3.83 10.00
C TYR A 162 -11.77 2.84 10.81
N GLY A 163 -11.36 1.58 10.84
CA GLY A 163 -12.10 0.54 11.54
C GLY A 163 -11.31 -0.75 11.77
N VAL A 164 -11.75 -1.51 12.76
CA VAL A 164 -11.18 -2.82 13.08
C VAL A 164 -11.60 -3.83 12.01
N SER A 165 -10.62 -4.45 11.35
CA SER A 165 -10.81 -5.45 10.29
C SER A 165 -11.66 -5.01 9.09
N ASN A 166 -11.97 -3.72 8.97
CA ASN A 166 -12.76 -3.20 7.87
C ASN A 166 -11.87 -2.94 6.65
N ARG A 167 -11.98 -3.81 5.63
CA ARG A 167 -11.23 -3.64 4.37
C ARG A 167 -11.74 -2.47 3.51
N GLY A 168 -13.00 -2.06 3.69
CA GLY A 168 -13.60 -0.91 3.00
C GLY A 168 -13.31 0.44 3.68
N ALA A 169 -12.57 0.45 4.79
CA ALA A 169 -12.13 1.68 5.43
C ALA A 169 -10.87 2.25 4.78
N SER A 170 -10.63 3.54 4.94
CA SER A 170 -9.39 4.19 4.50
C SER A 170 -8.18 3.67 5.26
N ILE A 171 -8.31 3.51 6.59
CA ILE A 171 -7.31 2.90 7.45
C ILE A 171 -7.90 1.67 8.13
N ARG A 172 -7.22 0.53 8.02
CA ARG A 172 -7.60 -0.70 8.69
C ARG A 172 -6.74 -0.92 9.93
N ILE A 173 -7.39 -1.25 11.05
CA ILE A 173 -6.74 -1.77 12.25
C ILE A 173 -6.92 -3.29 12.23
N PRO A 174 -5.85 -4.10 12.11
CA PRO A 174 -5.97 -5.56 12.10
C PRO A 174 -6.64 -6.11 13.36
N TRP A 175 -7.38 -7.22 13.25
CA TRP A 175 -8.08 -7.81 14.40
C TRP A 175 -7.12 -8.18 15.55
N GLN A 176 -5.90 -8.65 15.22
CA GLN A 176 -4.88 -8.99 16.21
C GLN A 176 -4.48 -7.76 17.03
N VAL A 177 -4.37 -6.60 16.39
CA VAL A 177 -4.04 -5.33 17.05
C VAL A 177 -5.17 -4.88 17.98
N ALA A 178 -6.42 -5.05 17.56
CA ALA A 178 -7.59 -4.73 18.37
C ALA A 178 -7.77 -5.68 19.57
N ARG A 179 -7.36 -6.95 19.43
CA ARG A 179 -7.31 -7.96 20.50
C ARG A 179 -6.18 -7.68 21.48
N ASP A 180 -4.95 -7.52 20.97
CA ASP A 180 -3.73 -7.40 21.78
C ASP A 180 -3.52 -5.97 22.31
N LYS A 181 -4.37 -5.03 21.88
CA LYS A 181 -4.37 -3.61 22.27
C LYS A 181 -3.03 -2.90 22.02
N LYS A 182 -2.29 -3.34 21.00
CA LYS A 182 -1.02 -2.77 20.56
C LYS A 182 -0.65 -3.30 19.18
N GLY A 183 0.18 -2.56 18.44
CA GLY A 183 0.71 -2.99 17.14
C GLY A 183 0.84 -1.87 16.13
N TYR A 184 0.11 -1.98 15.01
CA TYR A 184 0.21 -1.13 13.84
C TYR A 184 -1.16 -0.83 13.22
N ALA A 185 -1.19 0.14 12.30
CA ALA A 185 -2.34 0.41 11.44
C ALA A 185 -1.92 0.32 9.97
N GLU A 186 -2.88 0.08 9.08
CA GLU A 186 -2.67 -0.06 7.63
C GLU A 186 -3.41 1.05 6.89
N ASP A 187 -2.68 1.94 6.22
CA ASP A 187 -3.27 2.91 5.29
C ASP A 187 -3.48 2.25 3.93
N ARG A 188 -4.73 2.10 3.50
CA ARG A 188 -5.11 1.39 2.27
C ARG A 188 -5.25 2.31 1.05
N ARG A 189 -5.08 3.61 1.25
CA ARG A 189 -5.29 4.65 0.25
C ARG A 189 -4.14 4.87 -0.75
N PRO A 190 -2.85 4.58 -0.48
CA PRO A 190 -1.82 4.78 -1.49
C PRO A 190 -2.01 3.86 -2.71
N ASN A 191 -1.85 4.43 -3.91
CA ASN A 191 -1.92 3.70 -5.18
C ASN A 191 -0.65 2.88 -5.42
N ALA A 192 -0.69 1.87 -6.28
CA ALA A 192 0.51 1.11 -6.64
C ALA A 192 1.65 1.99 -7.22
N ASN A 193 1.34 3.09 -7.90
CA ASN A 193 2.28 4.05 -8.48
C ASN A 193 2.80 5.13 -7.50
N MET A 194 2.46 5.04 -6.22
CA MET A 194 2.91 6.02 -5.22
C MET A 194 4.44 6.05 -5.08
N ASP A 195 4.99 7.23 -4.75
CA ASP A 195 6.40 7.43 -4.38
C ASP A 195 6.62 7.13 -2.88
N PRO A 196 7.41 6.10 -2.52
CA PRO A 196 7.63 5.68 -1.13
C PRO A 196 8.17 6.79 -0.24
N TYR A 197 9.04 7.64 -0.75
CA TYR A 197 9.58 8.75 0.04
C TYR A 197 8.47 9.74 0.43
N VAL A 198 7.55 10.03 -0.50
CA VAL A 198 6.44 10.95 -0.25
C VAL A 198 5.46 10.37 0.76
N VAL A 199 5.01 9.13 0.56
CA VAL A 199 4.00 8.51 1.44
C VAL A 199 4.53 8.27 2.84
N THR A 200 5.75 7.73 2.97
CA THR A 200 6.36 7.49 4.29
C THR A 200 6.63 8.81 5.03
N ARG A 201 7.13 9.85 4.33
CA ARG A 201 7.29 11.19 4.90
C ARG A 201 5.97 11.76 5.41
N LEU A 202 4.90 11.72 4.61
CA LEU A 202 3.59 12.25 5.03
C LEU A 202 3.02 11.50 6.24
N LEU A 203 3.14 10.18 6.26
CA LEU A 203 2.73 9.38 7.42
C LEU A 203 3.54 9.74 8.67
N LEU A 204 4.87 9.84 8.53
CA LEU A 204 5.76 10.19 9.64
C LEU A 204 5.46 11.59 10.16
N GLU A 205 5.35 12.58 9.26
CA GLU A 205 5.00 13.96 9.62
C GLU A 205 3.66 14.00 10.34
N THR A 206 2.60 13.43 9.76
CA THR A 206 1.26 13.54 10.36
C THR A 206 1.12 12.77 11.67
N VAL A 207 1.71 11.57 11.79
CA VAL A 207 1.58 10.74 12.99
C VAL A 207 2.52 11.22 14.10
N CYS A 208 3.76 11.58 13.79
CA CYS A 208 4.76 11.94 14.80
C CYS A 208 4.78 13.43 15.15
N SER A 209 4.27 14.34 14.31
CA SER A 209 4.21 15.78 14.65
C SER A 209 3.18 16.12 15.73
N GLN A 210 2.23 15.25 16.01
CA GLN A 210 1.20 15.46 17.04
C GLN A 210 1.79 15.49 18.47
N GLU A 211 3.00 14.95 18.69
CA GLU A 211 3.70 15.12 19.97
C GLU A 211 4.05 16.58 20.29
N LYS A 212 4.01 17.48 19.28
CA LYS A 212 4.35 18.91 19.43
C LYS A 212 3.16 19.85 19.54
N LEU A 213 1.91 19.38 19.50
CA LEU A 213 0.77 20.28 19.72
C LEU A 213 0.64 20.56 21.23
N PRO A 214 0.85 21.80 21.70
CA PRO A 214 0.60 22.12 23.09
C PRO A 214 -0.86 21.85 23.40
N ALA A 215 -1.11 21.11 24.48
CA ALA A 215 -2.47 20.83 24.95
C ALA A 215 -3.24 22.15 25.05
N ALA A 216 -4.36 22.24 24.33
CA ALA A 216 -5.21 23.43 24.33
C ALA A 216 -5.49 23.84 25.78
N SER A 217 -5.03 25.03 26.17
CA SER A 217 -5.26 25.57 27.50
C SER A 217 -6.77 25.64 27.71
N LYS A 218 -7.30 24.83 28.64
CA LYS A 218 -8.70 24.94 29.05
C LYS A 218 -8.92 26.37 29.55
N GLY A 219 -9.63 27.17 28.76
CA GLY A 219 -9.97 28.54 29.11
C GLY A 219 -10.63 28.57 30.49
N LYS A 220 -10.00 29.28 31.44
CA LYS A 220 -10.60 29.58 32.74
C LYS A 220 -11.93 30.29 32.48
N LYS A 221 -13.05 29.66 32.85
CA LYS A 221 -14.34 30.35 32.96
C LYS A 221 -14.15 31.49 33.96
N ARG A 222 -14.26 32.74 33.50
CA ARG A 222 -14.39 33.90 34.39
C ARG A 222 -15.73 33.75 35.12
N LYS A 223 -15.67 33.77 36.45
CA LYS A 223 -16.84 33.94 37.32
C LYS A 223 -17.38 35.36 37.17
#